data_AF-A0A8S3I9B9-F1
#
_entry.id   AF-A0A8S3I9B9-F1
#
_cell.length_a   1.000
_cell.length_b   1.000
_cell.length_c   1.000
_cell.angle_alpha   90.00
_cell.angle_beta   90.00
_cell.angle_gamma   90.00
#
_symmetry.space_group_name_H-M   'P 1'
#
loop_
_entity.id
_entity.type
_entity.pdbx_description
1 polymer ?
#
loop_
_entity_poly.entity_id
_entity_poly.type
_entity_poly.pdbx_seq_one_letter_code
_entity_poly.pdbx_strand_id
1 'polypeptide(L)'
;DDDYIPPVKLKKTTNEDDHNDLYCFECHVEGDVICCDSCPRVYHPKCLGLTTLPDGDWTCPECKIFQAPPNIKVPSINEFHTMLKYALRRMKSHPQSTPFMQPVDPKQVPEYLDYIIHPMDLETIEKNIDLKKYTSTDAFIADIKWITHNSQSKFTTVARALIKIARHEMAEIEICAECYLRSAQPLIPDWFAEPCRIPHTLCWAKMKGYQSWPAKVLRIVNDEVDVRFFGQHDR
;
A
#
# COMPACT_ATOMS: atom_id res chain seq x y z
N ASP A 1 -24.27 14.64 -17.10
CA ASP A 1 -23.07 13.78 -17.20
C ASP A 1 -22.95 12.88 -15.95
N ASP A 2 -23.91 12.07 -15.54
CA ASP A 2 -24.82 11.10 -16.20
C ASP A 2 -24.17 9.94 -16.93
N ASP A 3 -23.20 9.27 -16.28
CA ASP A 3 -22.95 7.83 -16.51
C ASP A 3 -22.20 7.19 -15.31
N TYR A 4 -22.73 7.39 -14.09
CA TYR A 4 -22.49 6.42 -13.03
C TYR A 4 -23.36 5.21 -13.34
N ILE A 5 -22.75 4.14 -13.87
CA ILE A 5 -23.39 2.83 -13.97
C ILE A 5 -23.04 2.08 -12.68
N PRO A 6 -23.92 2.06 -11.66
CA PRO A 6 -23.71 1.19 -10.51
C PRO A 6 -23.68 -0.28 -10.99
N PRO A 7 -22.91 -1.15 -10.33
CA PRO A 7 -23.02 -2.59 -10.53
C PRO A 7 -24.48 -3.04 -10.41
N VAL A 8 -24.86 -4.03 -11.20
CA VAL A 8 -26.23 -4.51 -11.40
C VAL A 8 -26.90 -4.78 -10.04
N LYS A 9 -28.11 -4.25 -9.88
CA LYS A 9 -28.92 -4.24 -8.65
C LYS A 9 -29.16 -5.66 -8.10
N LEU A 10 -28.59 -5.94 -6.93
CA LEU A 10 -29.19 -6.87 -5.97
C LEU A 10 -29.35 -6.13 -4.64
N LYS A 11 -30.61 -5.85 -4.28
CA LYS A 11 -30.96 -5.46 -2.91
C LYS A 11 -30.53 -6.61 -2.00
N LYS A 12 -29.84 -6.29 -0.90
CA LYS A 12 -29.56 -7.21 0.21
C LYS A 12 -30.86 -7.94 0.57
N THR A 13 -30.96 -9.21 0.22
CA THR A 13 -32.04 -10.08 0.71
C THR A 13 -31.67 -10.42 2.15
N THR A 14 -32.49 -9.95 3.07
CA THR A 14 -32.39 -10.19 4.51
C THR A 14 -32.05 -11.65 4.83
N ASN A 15 -30.84 -11.88 5.33
CA ASN A 15 -30.49 -12.83 6.41
C ASN A 15 -29.03 -12.62 6.82
N GLU A 16 -28.85 -12.31 8.11
CA GLU A 16 -27.68 -12.50 8.99
C GLU A 16 -26.28 -12.59 8.34
N ASP A 17 -25.68 -11.42 8.04
CA ASP A 17 -24.27 -11.05 8.31
C ASP A 17 -23.90 -9.79 7.52
N ASP A 18 -24.46 -8.65 7.95
CA ASP A 18 -24.27 -7.33 7.33
C ASP A 18 -22.86 -6.73 7.57
N HIS A 19 -21.91 -7.55 8.05
CA HIS A 19 -20.56 -7.14 8.46
C HIS A 19 -19.47 -7.49 7.42
N ASN A 20 -19.74 -8.41 6.48
CA ASN A 20 -18.80 -8.82 5.47
C ASN A 20 -19.12 -8.23 4.09
N ASP A 21 -18.08 -7.95 3.33
CA ASP A 21 -18.15 -7.42 1.98
C ASP A 21 -18.79 -8.44 1.03
N LEU A 22 -19.37 -7.98 -0.07
CA LEU A 22 -19.90 -8.84 -1.14
C LEU A 22 -18.87 -9.06 -2.26
N TYR A 23 -17.85 -8.20 -2.33
CA TYR A 23 -16.87 -8.22 -3.40
C TYR A 23 -15.56 -8.85 -2.93
N CYS A 24 -15.04 -9.80 -3.70
CA CYS A 24 -13.76 -10.41 -3.38
C CYS A 24 -12.64 -9.35 -3.28
N PHE A 25 -11.88 -9.35 -2.19
CA PHE A 25 -10.87 -8.32 -1.94
C PHE A 25 -9.70 -8.34 -2.94
N GLU A 26 -9.46 -9.48 -3.59
CA GLU A 26 -8.39 -9.67 -4.57
C GLU A 26 -8.81 -9.26 -5.99
N CYS A 27 -9.96 -9.75 -6.49
CA CYS A 27 -10.39 -9.50 -7.87
C CYS A 27 -11.47 -8.42 -8.01
N HIS A 28 -12.07 -8.01 -6.90
CA HIS A 28 -13.12 -7.00 -6.81
C HIS A 28 -14.43 -7.34 -7.53
N VAL A 29 -14.69 -8.62 -7.73
CA VAL A 29 -15.90 -9.12 -8.36
C VAL A 29 -16.73 -9.87 -7.31
N GLU A 30 -18.05 -9.83 -7.46
CA GLU A 30 -18.99 -10.66 -6.73
C GLU A 30 -18.86 -12.15 -7.09
N GLY A 31 -19.48 -13.03 -6.29
CA GLY A 31 -19.53 -14.47 -6.53
C GLY A 31 -19.42 -15.29 -5.25
N ASP A 32 -19.04 -16.56 -5.39
CA ASP A 32 -18.88 -17.49 -4.27
C ASP A 32 -17.61 -17.18 -3.46
N VAL A 33 -17.78 -16.40 -2.38
CA VAL A 33 -16.69 -15.92 -1.54
C VAL A 33 -16.67 -16.61 -0.17
N ILE A 34 -15.48 -16.72 0.42
CA ILE A 34 -15.27 -17.07 1.82
C ILE A 34 -15.07 -15.80 2.66
N CYS A 35 -15.65 -15.78 3.86
CA CYS A 35 -15.61 -14.65 4.79
C CYS A 35 -14.46 -14.80 5.79
N CYS A 36 -13.77 -13.70 6.08
CA CYS A 36 -12.85 -13.64 7.22
C CYS A 36 -13.65 -13.43 8.52
N ASP A 37 -13.30 -14.16 9.58
CA ASP A 37 -14.00 -14.02 10.87
C ASP A 37 -13.59 -12.76 11.65
N SER A 38 -12.48 -12.13 11.28
CA SER A 38 -11.90 -11.00 12.02
C SER A 38 -11.99 -9.66 11.30
N CYS A 39 -12.51 -9.64 10.06
CA CYS A 39 -12.68 -8.38 9.32
C CYS A 39 -13.73 -8.52 8.22
N PRO A 40 -14.20 -7.39 7.66
CA PRO A 40 -15.19 -7.40 6.58
C PRO A 40 -14.74 -8.07 5.27
N ARG A 41 -13.44 -8.31 5.05
CA ARG A 41 -12.94 -8.80 3.74
C ARG A 41 -13.43 -10.21 3.42
N VAL A 42 -13.77 -10.42 2.15
CA VAL A 42 -14.13 -11.73 1.59
C VAL A 42 -13.25 -12.07 0.38
N TYR A 43 -13.12 -13.35 0.04
CA TYR A 43 -12.25 -13.81 -1.04
C TYR A 43 -12.85 -14.97 -1.83
N HIS A 44 -12.64 -15.01 -3.14
CA HIS A 44 -12.86 -16.25 -3.86
C HIS A 44 -11.77 -17.27 -3.48
N PRO A 45 -12.11 -18.55 -3.23
CA PRO A 45 -11.12 -19.60 -2.98
C PRO A 45 -10.04 -19.68 -4.08
N LYS A 46 -10.47 -19.57 -5.35
CA LYS A 46 -9.57 -19.54 -6.51
C LYS A 46 -8.59 -18.36 -6.52
N CYS A 47 -9.01 -17.18 -6.03
CA CYS A 47 -8.16 -15.99 -5.97
C CYS A 47 -7.07 -16.14 -4.92
N LEU A 48 -7.28 -16.98 -3.92
CA LEU A 48 -6.29 -17.35 -2.91
C LEU A 48 -5.48 -18.60 -3.28
N GLY A 49 -5.77 -19.23 -4.42
CA GLY A 49 -5.14 -20.50 -4.81
C GLY A 49 -5.53 -21.68 -3.90
N LEU A 50 -6.68 -21.60 -3.21
CA LEU A 50 -7.16 -22.69 -2.35
C LEU A 50 -7.75 -23.82 -3.20
N THR A 51 -7.28 -25.04 -2.96
CA THR A 51 -7.80 -26.27 -3.60
C THR A 51 -8.97 -26.87 -2.83
N THR A 52 -9.07 -26.59 -1.53
CA THR A 52 -10.14 -27.03 -0.63
C THR A 52 -10.60 -25.83 0.19
N LEU A 53 -11.89 -25.79 0.51
CA LEU A 53 -12.40 -24.78 1.42
C LEU A 53 -11.84 -25.01 2.83
N PRO A 54 -11.52 -23.96 3.60
CA PRO A 54 -11.15 -24.09 4.99
C PRO A 54 -12.30 -24.68 5.81
N ASP A 55 -11.99 -25.61 6.71
CA ASP A 55 -12.94 -26.11 7.70
C ASP A 55 -12.81 -25.28 8.99
N GLY A 56 -13.91 -24.68 9.45
CA GLY A 56 -13.96 -23.87 10.68
C GLY A 56 -13.46 -22.44 10.50
N ASP A 57 -12.96 -21.85 11.59
CA ASP A 57 -12.51 -20.44 11.63
C ASP A 57 -11.41 -20.16 10.60
N TRP A 58 -11.59 -19.09 9.83
CA TRP A 58 -10.67 -18.64 8.80
C TRP A 58 -10.30 -17.16 8.93
N THR A 59 -8.98 -16.92 8.93
CA THR A 59 -8.40 -15.58 8.92
C THR A 59 -7.76 -15.27 7.57
N CYS A 60 -8.16 -14.14 6.97
CA CYS A 60 -7.66 -13.73 5.66
C CYS A 60 -6.17 -13.32 5.68
N PRO A 61 -5.50 -13.29 4.50
CA PRO A 61 -4.11 -12.86 4.40
C PRO A 61 -3.84 -11.47 4.98
N GLU A 62 -4.77 -10.52 4.80
CA GLU A 62 -4.59 -9.16 5.31
C GLU A 62 -4.65 -9.12 6.84
N CYS A 63 -5.57 -9.84 7.48
CA CYS A 63 -5.61 -9.95 8.95
C CYS A 63 -4.34 -10.59 9.52
N LYS A 64 -3.78 -11.59 8.83
CA LYS A 64 -2.50 -12.20 9.23
C LYS A 64 -1.35 -11.19 9.23
N ILE A 65 -1.36 -10.20 8.34
CA ILE A 65 -0.37 -9.11 8.34
C ILE A 65 -0.47 -8.29 9.63
N PHE A 66 -1.68 -7.92 10.06
CA PHE A 66 -1.89 -7.12 11.29
C PHE A 66 -1.66 -7.91 12.58
N GLN A 67 -1.85 -9.23 12.56
CA GLN A 67 -1.59 -10.13 13.70
C GLN A 67 -0.11 -10.52 13.80
N ALA A 68 0.66 -10.39 12.73
CA ALA A 68 2.08 -10.71 12.74
C ALA A 68 2.85 -9.80 13.72
N PRO A 69 3.91 -10.33 14.37
CA PRO A 69 4.76 -9.49 15.20
C PRO A 69 5.35 -8.33 14.38
N PRO A 70 5.55 -7.14 14.97
CA PRO A 70 6.12 -6.01 14.26
C PRO A 70 7.44 -6.38 13.57
N ASN A 71 7.49 -6.24 12.25
CA ASN A 71 8.66 -6.53 11.43
C ASN A 71 9.23 -5.23 10.86
N ILE A 72 9.52 -4.30 11.77
CA ILE A 72 10.06 -2.99 11.42
C ILE A 72 11.59 -3.11 11.40
N LYS A 73 12.19 -3.18 10.21
CA LYS A 73 13.66 -3.22 10.02
C LYS A 73 14.31 -1.84 10.19
N VAL A 74 13.79 -1.03 11.11
CA VAL A 74 14.22 0.36 11.30
C VAL A 74 14.45 0.65 12.78
N PRO A 75 15.30 1.62 13.14
CA PRO A 75 15.75 1.79 14.53
C PRO A 75 14.63 2.15 15.50
N SER A 76 13.57 2.82 15.03
CA SER A 76 12.48 3.32 15.88
C SER A 76 11.13 3.28 15.18
N ILE A 77 10.07 2.92 15.91
CA ILE A 77 8.68 3.01 15.45
C ILE A 77 8.30 4.45 15.06
N ASN A 78 8.91 5.45 15.68
CA ASN A 78 8.66 6.85 15.33
C ASN A 78 9.27 7.20 13.97
N GLU A 79 10.49 6.76 13.71
CA GLU A 79 11.14 6.93 12.41
C GLU A 79 10.38 6.17 11.31
N PHE A 80 9.91 4.95 11.61
CA PHE A 80 9.07 4.19 10.69
C PHE A 80 7.86 5.00 10.22
N HIS A 81 7.09 5.51 11.18
CA HIS A 81 5.90 6.30 10.87
C HIS A 81 6.23 7.66 10.23
N THR A 82 7.38 8.26 10.53
CA THR A 82 7.86 9.44 9.80
C THR A 82 8.10 9.13 8.33
N MET A 83 8.67 7.96 8.00
CA MET A 83 8.83 7.52 6.62
C MET A 83 7.50 7.23 5.93
N LEU A 84 6.52 6.64 6.65
CA LEU A 84 5.15 6.48 6.14
C LEU A 84 4.50 7.84 5.83
N LYS A 85 4.74 8.88 6.65
CA LYS A 85 4.26 10.25 6.34
C LYS A 85 4.88 10.79 5.05
N TYR A 86 6.17 10.52 4.80
CA TYR A 86 6.80 10.91 3.53
C TYR A 86 6.20 10.16 2.34
N ALA A 87 5.96 8.85 2.47
CA ALA A 87 5.33 8.04 1.44
C ALA A 87 3.91 8.56 1.13
N LEU A 88 3.12 8.82 2.17
CA LEU A 88 1.78 9.38 2.05
C LEU A 88 1.81 10.75 1.37
N ARG A 89 2.78 11.62 1.70
CA ARG A 89 2.96 12.91 1.02
C ARG A 89 3.23 12.74 -0.48
N ARG A 90 4.01 11.73 -0.88
CA ARG A 90 4.23 11.40 -2.30
C ARG A 90 2.93 10.96 -2.97
N MET A 91 2.13 10.10 -2.32
CA MET A 91 0.81 9.71 -2.82
C MET A 91 -0.13 10.91 -2.99
N LYS A 92 -0.21 11.78 -1.97
CA LYS A 92 -1.02 13.00 -2.01
C LYS A 92 -0.58 13.98 -3.11
N SER A 93 0.71 14.00 -3.45
CA SER A 93 1.25 14.84 -4.54
C SER A 93 0.89 14.37 -5.96
N HIS A 94 0.29 13.18 -6.11
CA HIS A 94 -0.20 12.72 -7.41
C HIS A 94 -1.31 13.67 -7.92
N PRO A 95 -1.23 14.22 -9.15
CA PRO A 95 -2.13 15.29 -9.61
C PRO A 95 -3.62 14.97 -9.55
N GLN A 96 -3.96 13.68 -9.64
CA GLN A 96 -5.36 13.21 -9.64
C GLN A 96 -5.78 12.61 -8.28
N SER A 97 -5.00 12.75 -7.21
CA SER A 97 -5.29 12.15 -5.89
C SER A 97 -6.53 12.74 -5.19
N THR A 98 -7.02 13.91 -5.64
CA THR A 98 -8.10 14.69 -5.00
C THR A 98 -9.31 13.87 -4.54
N PRO A 99 -9.87 12.93 -5.33
CA PRO A 99 -11.05 12.15 -4.92
C PRO A 99 -10.83 11.27 -3.68
N PHE A 100 -9.58 11.00 -3.32
CA PHE A 100 -9.21 10.12 -2.20
C PHE A 100 -8.59 10.89 -1.03
N MET A 101 -8.56 12.22 -1.08
CA MET A 101 -7.90 13.03 -0.05
C MET A 101 -8.67 13.07 1.27
N GLN A 102 -10.00 12.92 1.22
CA GLN A 102 -10.90 12.99 2.37
C GLN A 102 -11.96 11.88 2.27
N PRO A 103 -12.59 11.51 3.39
CA PRO A 103 -13.71 10.57 3.38
C PRO A 103 -14.83 11.04 2.46
N VAL A 104 -15.47 10.10 1.76
CA VAL A 104 -16.69 10.40 0.98
C VAL A 104 -17.81 10.75 1.95
N ASP A 105 -18.44 11.92 1.76
CA ASP A 105 -19.58 12.36 2.58
C ASP A 105 -20.85 11.58 2.18
N PRO A 106 -21.42 10.74 3.07
CA PRO A 106 -22.63 9.99 2.78
C PRO A 106 -23.84 10.91 2.50
N LYS A 107 -23.83 12.17 2.93
CA LYS A 107 -24.91 13.11 2.59
C LYS A 107 -24.89 13.51 1.12
N GLN A 108 -23.71 13.56 0.52
CA GLN A 108 -23.53 13.88 -0.91
C GLN A 108 -23.72 12.64 -1.77
N VAL A 109 -23.42 11.45 -1.24
CA VAL A 109 -23.61 10.17 -1.90
C VAL A 109 -24.36 9.21 -0.95
N PRO A 110 -25.70 9.34 -0.84
CA PRO A 110 -26.51 8.56 0.12
C PRO A 110 -26.34 7.04 -0.01
N GLU A 111 -26.17 6.57 -1.25
CA GLU A 111 -26.03 5.15 -1.58
C GLU A 111 -24.62 4.61 -1.25
N TYR A 112 -23.65 5.45 -0.86
CA TYR A 112 -22.24 5.04 -0.73
C TYR A 112 -22.04 3.91 0.28
N LEU A 113 -22.70 4.00 1.44
CA LEU A 113 -22.59 3.02 2.51
C LEU A 113 -23.39 1.73 2.25
N ASP A 114 -24.24 1.72 1.22
CA ASP A 114 -24.94 0.49 0.81
C ASP A 114 -23.99 -0.48 0.10
N TYR A 115 -22.92 0.04 -0.52
CA TYR A 115 -21.94 -0.73 -1.28
C TYR A 115 -20.56 -0.80 -0.60
N ILE A 116 -20.17 0.22 0.14
CA ILE A 116 -18.82 0.33 0.71
C ILE A 116 -18.85 0.02 2.19
N ILE A 117 -18.41 -1.19 2.56
CA ILE A 117 -18.44 -1.67 3.94
C ILE A 117 -17.31 -1.11 4.80
N HIS A 118 -16.18 -0.76 4.18
CA HIS A 118 -15.01 -0.22 4.87
C HIS A 118 -14.47 1.02 4.15
N PRO A 119 -15.01 2.21 4.47
CA PRO A 119 -14.51 3.47 3.91
C PRO A 119 -13.03 3.68 4.27
N MET A 120 -12.24 4.11 3.28
CA MET A 120 -10.83 4.44 3.46
C MET A 120 -10.42 5.55 2.50
N ASP A 121 -9.53 6.42 2.96
CA ASP A 121 -9.05 7.61 2.27
C ASP A 121 -7.69 8.05 2.84
N LEU A 122 -7.02 8.98 2.16
CA LEU A 122 -5.66 9.42 2.51
C LEU A 122 -5.60 10.23 3.82
N GLU A 123 -6.69 10.85 4.27
CA GLU A 123 -6.78 11.50 5.59
C GLU A 123 -6.94 10.47 6.70
N THR A 124 -7.77 9.45 6.50
CA THR A 124 -7.91 8.33 7.44
C THR A 124 -6.60 7.56 7.59
N ILE A 125 -5.89 7.31 6.49
CA ILE A 125 -4.55 6.72 6.53
C ILE A 125 -3.58 7.60 7.32
N GLU A 126 -3.60 8.92 7.12
CA GLU A 126 -2.76 9.87 7.87
C GLU A 126 -3.00 9.76 9.38
N LYS A 127 -4.27 9.75 9.80
CA LYS A 127 -4.67 9.56 11.20
C LYS A 127 -4.18 8.22 11.75
N ASN A 128 -4.26 7.15 10.96
CA ASN A 128 -3.72 5.84 11.36
C ASN A 128 -2.18 5.87 11.54
N ILE A 129 -1.45 6.62 10.70
CA ILE A 129 0.00 6.83 10.88
C ILE A 129 0.28 7.60 12.18
N ASP A 130 -0.49 8.66 12.46
CA ASP A 130 -0.32 9.47 13.66
C ASP A 130 -0.56 8.67 14.94
N LEU A 131 -1.57 7.79 14.92
CA LEU A 131 -1.90 6.86 16.00
C LEU A 131 -0.95 5.65 16.11
N LYS A 132 0.12 5.61 15.28
CA LYS A 132 1.12 4.54 15.26
C LYS A 132 0.54 3.14 15.02
N LYS A 133 -0.54 3.03 14.24
CA LYS A 133 -1.24 1.75 14.03
C LYS A 133 -0.49 0.75 13.15
N TYR A 134 0.46 1.19 12.33
CA TYR A 134 1.13 0.32 11.38
C TYR A 134 2.40 -0.28 11.97
N THR A 135 2.46 -1.61 11.99
CA THR A 135 3.59 -2.38 12.54
C THR A 135 4.50 -2.96 11.45
N SER A 136 4.14 -2.78 10.18
CA SER A 136 4.92 -3.19 9.01
C SER A 136 4.53 -2.34 7.80
N THR A 137 5.37 -2.37 6.76
CA THR A 137 5.09 -1.80 5.44
C THR A 137 3.87 -2.44 4.79
N ASP A 138 3.73 -3.77 4.94
CA ASP A 138 2.58 -4.52 4.46
C ASP A 138 1.27 -4.06 5.12
N ALA A 139 1.27 -3.76 6.42
CA ALA A 139 0.09 -3.24 7.12
C ALA A 139 -0.38 -1.89 6.55
N PHE A 140 0.57 -1.02 6.19
CA PHE A 140 0.27 0.24 5.51
C PHE A 140 -0.33 0.02 4.12
N ILE A 141 0.22 -0.92 3.34
CA ILE A 141 -0.31 -1.30 2.02
C ILE A 141 -1.71 -1.92 2.14
N ALA A 142 -1.97 -2.73 3.16
CA ALA A 142 -3.25 -3.41 3.39
C ALA A 142 -4.43 -2.42 3.54
N ASP A 143 -4.21 -1.28 4.20
CA ASP A 143 -5.21 -0.21 4.30
C ASP A 143 -5.36 0.54 2.97
N ILE A 144 -4.28 0.80 2.24
CA ILE A 144 -4.35 1.45 0.92
C ILE A 144 -5.10 0.59 -0.11
N LYS A 145 -5.04 -0.74 0.02
CA LYS A 145 -5.81 -1.65 -0.83
C LYS A 145 -7.32 -1.39 -0.71
N TRP A 146 -7.84 -0.93 0.43
CA TRP A 146 -9.25 -0.53 0.54
C TRP A 146 -9.61 0.62 -0.40
N ILE A 147 -8.74 1.61 -0.59
CA ILE A 147 -8.98 2.69 -1.55
C ILE A 147 -9.14 2.13 -2.96
N THR A 148 -8.32 1.14 -3.33
CA THR A 148 -8.40 0.50 -4.65
C THR A 148 -9.62 -0.41 -4.76
N HIS A 149 -9.92 -1.17 -3.71
CA HIS A 149 -11.08 -2.06 -3.63
C HIS A 149 -12.40 -1.28 -3.74
N ASN A 150 -12.51 -0.16 -3.03
CA ASN A 150 -13.70 0.70 -3.05
C ASN A 150 -13.85 1.45 -4.39
N SER A 151 -12.78 1.55 -5.19
CA SER A 151 -12.75 2.30 -6.44
C SER A 151 -13.03 1.42 -7.65
N GLN A 152 -14.29 0.97 -7.81
CA GLN A 152 -14.72 0.09 -8.92
C GLN A 152 -15.16 0.80 -10.21
N SER A 153 -14.98 2.12 -10.33
CA SER A 153 -15.53 2.89 -11.45
C SER A 153 -14.51 3.84 -12.10
N LYS A 154 -14.88 5.10 -12.31
CA LYS A 154 -14.08 6.11 -13.03
C LYS A 154 -12.72 6.44 -12.39
N PHE A 155 -12.53 6.09 -11.11
CA PHE A 155 -11.32 6.43 -10.37
C PHE A 155 -10.33 5.27 -10.22
N THR A 156 -10.63 4.08 -10.75
CA THR A 156 -9.80 2.88 -10.58
C THR A 156 -8.37 3.09 -11.09
N THR A 157 -8.18 3.80 -12.21
CA THR A 157 -6.84 4.10 -12.74
C THR A 157 -6.01 4.92 -11.75
N VAL A 158 -6.63 5.91 -11.11
CA VAL A 158 -5.96 6.74 -10.12
C VAL A 158 -5.68 5.94 -8.85
N ALA A 159 -6.64 5.15 -8.36
CA ALA A 159 -6.44 4.29 -7.19
C ALA A 159 -5.28 3.29 -7.40
N ARG A 160 -5.21 2.67 -8.60
CA ARG A 160 -4.09 1.81 -9.02
C ARG A 160 -2.76 2.56 -9.07
N ALA A 161 -2.75 3.82 -9.48
CA ALA A 161 -1.55 4.65 -9.44
C ALA A 161 -1.10 4.93 -8.00
N LEU A 162 -2.03 5.23 -7.09
CA LEU A 162 -1.73 5.48 -5.67
C LEU A 162 -1.14 4.25 -4.98
N ILE A 163 -1.72 3.06 -5.16
CA ILE A 163 -1.15 1.83 -4.59
C ILE A 163 0.22 1.49 -5.20
N LYS A 164 0.44 1.81 -6.49
CA LYS A 164 1.76 1.64 -7.12
C LYS A 164 2.81 2.56 -6.48
N ILE A 165 2.47 3.82 -6.22
CA ILE A 165 3.34 4.75 -5.49
C ILE A 165 3.62 4.20 -4.09
N ALA A 166 2.59 3.77 -3.35
CA ALA A 166 2.76 3.23 -2.01
C ALA A 166 3.70 2.03 -1.98
N ARG A 167 3.50 1.05 -2.88
CA ARG A 167 4.36 -0.14 -3.00
C ARG A 167 5.80 0.24 -3.32
N HIS A 168 6.00 1.21 -4.22
CA HIS A 168 7.31 1.74 -4.54
C HIS A 168 8.00 2.31 -3.29
N GLU A 169 7.33 3.21 -2.57
CA GLU A 169 7.91 3.82 -1.37
C GLU A 169 8.20 2.79 -0.26
N MET A 170 7.32 1.79 -0.07
CA MET A 170 7.55 0.74 0.92
C MET A 170 8.76 -0.14 0.56
N ALA A 171 8.91 -0.49 -0.72
CA ALA A 171 10.08 -1.24 -1.19
C ALA A 171 11.38 -0.46 -0.95
N GLU A 172 11.38 0.86 -1.14
CA GLU A 172 12.55 1.69 -0.87
C GLU A 172 12.89 1.78 0.63
N ILE A 173 11.88 1.84 1.50
CA ILE A 173 12.07 1.77 2.96
C ILE A 173 12.68 0.41 3.35
N GLU A 174 12.21 -0.69 2.76
CA GLU A 174 12.69 -2.04 3.04
C GLU A 174 14.10 -2.31 2.52
N ILE A 175 14.48 -1.69 1.40
CA ILE A 175 15.84 -1.76 0.87
C ILE A 175 16.82 -1.08 1.85
N CYS A 176 16.55 0.18 2.22
CA CYS A 176 17.31 0.87 3.26
C CYS A 176 16.57 2.09 3.81
N ALA A 177 16.04 1.95 5.03
CA ALA A 177 15.31 3.01 5.72
C ALA A 177 16.12 4.28 5.94
N GLU A 178 17.42 4.18 6.23
CA GLU A 178 18.28 5.35 6.41
C GLU A 178 18.49 6.12 5.11
N CYS A 179 18.72 5.41 3.99
CA CYS A 179 18.80 6.05 2.67
C CYS A 179 17.47 6.67 2.28
N TYR A 180 16.36 5.98 2.50
CA TYR A 180 15.03 6.53 2.23
C TYR A 180 14.78 7.81 3.03
N LEU A 181 15.00 7.77 4.36
CA LEU A 181 14.76 8.90 5.24
C LEU A 181 15.57 10.14 4.84
N ARG A 182 16.85 9.95 4.54
CA ARG A 182 17.74 11.04 4.09
C ARG A 182 17.32 11.58 2.72
N SER A 183 16.93 10.71 1.78
CA SER A 183 16.44 11.13 0.47
C SER A 183 15.15 11.94 0.52
N ALA A 184 14.33 11.71 1.56
CA ALA A 184 13.08 12.42 1.77
C ALA A 184 13.26 13.78 2.49
N GLN A 185 14.44 14.05 3.03
CA GLN A 185 14.78 15.27 3.76
C GLN A 185 15.55 16.26 2.88
N PRO A 186 14.98 17.44 2.59
CA PRO A 186 15.61 18.43 1.71
C PRO A 186 16.78 19.20 2.37
N LEU A 187 17.05 18.98 3.65
CA LEU A 187 17.93 19.82 4.48
C LEU A 187 19.38 19.33 4.56
N ILE A 188 19.71 18.18 3.97
CA ILE A 188 21.05 17.60 4.06
C ILE A 188 21.73 17.73 2.67
N PRO A 189 22.64 18.69 2.47
CA PRO A 189 23.52 18.70 1.30
C PRO A 189 24.27 17.38 1.24
N ASP A 190 24.44 16.84 0.03
CA ASP A 190 25.13 15.56 -0.19
C ASP A 190 24.62 14.42 0.70
N TRP A 191 23.31 14.40 1.00
CA TRP A 191 22.67 13.36 1.84
C TRP A 191 23.05 11.93 1.45
N PHE A 192 23.35 11.72 0.17
CA PHE A 192 23.74 10.43 -0.38
C PHE A 192 25.19 10.05 -0.06
N ALA A 193 26.08 11.00 0.22
CA ALA A 193 27.45 10.71 0.66
C ALA A 193 27.48 10.18 2.10
N GLU A 194 26.47 10.50 2.89
CA GLU A 194 26.38 10.07 4.28
C GLU A 194 26.32 8.53 4.40
N PRO A 195 27.12 7.92 5.30
CA PRO A 195 27.08 6.49 5.54
C PRO A 195 25.84 6.08 6.36
N CYS A 196 25.27 4.93 6.02
CA CYS A 196 24.28 4.25 6.85
C CYS A 196 24.96 3.51 8.00
N ARG A 197 24.21 3.14 9.04
CA ARG A 197 24.74 2.38 10.19
C ARG A 197 25.38 1.07 9.79
N ILE A 198 24.77 0.39 8.81
CA ILE A 198 25.40 -0.69 8.04
C ILE A 198 25.84 -0.06 6.72
N PRO A 199 27.13 0.22 6.53
CA PRO A 199 27.60 0.87 5.32
C PRO A 199 27.33 0.02 4.08
N HIS A 200 26.83 0.65 3.03
CA HIS A 200 26.66 0.02 1.72
C HIS A 200 28.01 -0.25 1.07
N THR A 201 28.17 -1.43 0.46
CA THR A 201 29.34 -1.72 -0.38
C THR A 201 29.41 -0.72 -1.53
N LEU A 202 30.58 -0.14 -1.75
CA LEU A 202 30.82 0.74 -2.88
C LEU A 202 31.31 -0.07 -4.08
N CYS A 203 30.82 0.26 -5.26
CA CYS A 203 31.24 -0.39 -6.50
C CYS A 203 31.35 0.62 -7.64
N TRP A 204 32.07 0.22 -8.69
CA TRP A 204 31.96 0.85 -9.99
C TRP A 204 30.95 0.05 -10.81
N ALA A 205 29.78 0.63 -11.04
CA ALA A 205 28.73 0.00 -11.82
C ALA A 205 28.65 0.61 -13.22
N LYS A 206 28.22 -0.17 -14.20
CA LYS A 206 28.13 0.25 -15.60
C LYS A 206 26.77 -0.10 -16.18
N MET A 207 26.00 0.92 -16.57
CA MET A 207 24.79 0.74 -17.36
C MET A 207 25.14 0.59 -18.85
N LYS A 208 24.34 -0.20 -19.58
CA LYS A 208 24.54 -0.39 -21.02
C LYS A 208 24.49 0.95 -21.75
N GLY A 209 25.57 1.29 -22.46
CA GLY A 209 25.69 2.57 -23.19
C GLY A 209 26.37 3.71 -22.41
N TYR A 210 26.72 3.51 -21.14
CA TYR A 210 27.35 4.52 -20.29
C TYR A 210 28.75 4.09 -19.81
N GLN A 211 29.53 5.07 -19.34
CA GLN A 211 30.79 4.81 -18.64
C GLN A 211 30.53 4.24 -17.24
N SER A 212 31.51 3.55 -16.68
CA SER A 212 31.42 3.10 -15.29
C SER A 212 31.36 4.30 -14.34
N TRP A 213 30.49 4.22 -13.34
CA TRP A 213 30.25 5.32 -12.41
C TRP A 213 30.19 4.78 -10.96
N PRO A 214 30.66 5.52 -9.95
CA PRO A 214 30.64 5.07 -8.56
C PRO A 214 29.20 4.93 -8.06
N ALA A 215 28.93 3.87 -7.31
CA ALA A 215 27.60 3.57 -6.77
C ALA A 215 27.63 2.86 -5.41
N LYS A 216 26.56 3.03 -4.62
CA LYS A 216 26.25 2.21 -3.44
C LYS A 216 25.47 0.97 -3.87
N VAL A 217 25.92 -0.21 -3.46
CA VAL A 217 25.16 -1.45 -3.58
C VAL A 217 24.09 -1.46 -2.50
N LEU A 218 22.83 -1.48 -2.91
CA LEU A 218 21.69 -1.52 -2.01
C LEU A 218 21.22 -2.94 -1.71
N ARG A 219 21.17 -3.79 -2.74
CA ARG A 219 20.72 -5.17 -2.62
C ARG A 219 21.33 -6.04 -3.71
N ILE A 220 21.53 -7.32 -3.42
CA ILE A 220 21.92 -8.34 -4.40
C ILE A 220 20.82 -9.40 -4.41
N VAL A 221 20.22 -9.68 -5.57
CA VAL A 221 19.17 -10.70 -5.74
C VAL A 221 19.47 -11.50 -7.00
N ASN A 222 19.63 -12.82 -6.88
CA ASN A 222 19.86 -13.72 -8.03
C ASN A 222 20.96 -13.23 -8.98
N ASP A 223 22.12 -12.86 -8.43
CA ASP A 223 23.27 -12.28 -9.15
C ASP A 223 23.04 -10.93 -9.83
N GLU A 224 21.85 -10.34 -9.71
CA GLU A 224 21.58 -8.95 -10.07
C GLU A 224 21.85 -8.02 -8.89
N VAL A 225 22.49 -6.89 -9.18
CA VAL A 225 22.89 -5.90 -8.17
C VAL A 225 22.07 -4.64 -8.35
N ASP A 226 21.29 -4.30 -7.33
CA ASP A 226 20.61 -3.02 -7.23
C ASP A 226 21.59 -1.98 -6.67
N VAL A 227 21.85 -0.94 -7.46
CA VAL A 227 22.84 0.10 -7.14
C VAL A 227 22.23 1.49 -7.25
N ARG A 228 22.71 2.42 -6.44
CA ARG A 228 22.45 3.85 -6.60
C ARG A 228 23.73 4.64 -6.83
N PHE A 229 23.75 5.40 -7.93
CA PHE A 229 24.91 6.16 -8.35
C PHE A 229 25.12 7.43 -7.52
N PHE A 230 26.38 7.80 -7.29
CA PHE A 230 26.74 9.11 -6.72
C PHE A 230 26.63 10.22 -7.80
N GLY A 231 26.38 11.46 -7.38
CA GLY A 231 26.28 12.61 -8.30
C GLY A 231 24.83 12.92 -8.68
N GLN A 232 24.57 13.27 -9.95
CA GLN A 232 23.20 13.51 -10.42
C GLN A 232 22.37 12.24 -10.20
N HIS A 233 21.42 12.34 -9.26
CA HIS A 233 20.62 11.24 -8.71
C HIS A 233 19.55 10.73 -9.69
N ASP A 234 19.92 10.57 -10.94
CA ASP A 234 19.04 10.06 -11.97
C ASP A 234 19.01 8.53 -11.87
N ARG A 235 17.81 8.02 -11.59
CA ARG A 235 17.45 6.62 -11.84
C ARG A 235 17.44 6.35 -13.34
#